data_AF-A0A804LRA7-F1
#
_entry.id   AF-A0A804LRA7-F1
#
_cell.length_a   1.000
_cell.length_b   1.000
_cell.length_c   1.000
_cell.angle_alpha   90.00
_cell.angle_beta   90.00
_cell.angle_gamma   90.00
#
_symmetry.space_group_name_H-M   'P 1'
#
loop_
_entity.id
_entity.type
_entity.pdbx_description
1 polymer ?
#
loop_
_entity_poly.entity_id
_entity_poly.type
_entity_poly.pdbx_seq_one_letter_code
_entity_poly.pdbx_strand_id
1 'polypeptide(L)'
;MPKSDKLRSWYHNLIKKAVKEGIVVERNTLSDFFLQPKNECKANFSAACLPYCENDFWPGEAERLLEKDDNTKQKKKAQVGRLLRVAKRYDRKGNPKDIFLVHKLGERMRNMDEDFIMLCLQQLCKHCHQPIVSGKSWVCTSCKNFHLCAKCHAEEQNTAQKYRHPATRKQNHAHAFQSMEVEPLPPETDDGDPTMESKYFDSRVDFLKHCQDNQFQFDTLRRAKHSTMMILYYLHSSTCSACHRGVDQCLVWRCLECMGCTFCDRCYKQDGPISLHSHELRQVHTRETSQQHTQQDYVDGLVHASRCCDPRNCASPVCLTLKKLFFHGVQCGTRVRNRTGCTMCLFMWKLVLCHSRDCDDDVDCPVPRCRDMKAYIAEKLVGPVS
;
A
#
# COMPACT_ATOMS: atom_id res chain seq x y z
N MET A 1 7.88 -14.20 -9.12
CA MET A 1 8.17 -13.70 -7.76
C MET A 1 9.56 -14.18 -7.35
N PRO A 2 10.42 -13.34 -6.75
CA PRO A 2 11.73 -13.77 -6.29
C PRO A 2 11.61 -14.80 -5.15
N LYS A 3 12.51 -15.78 -5.10
CA LYS A 3 12.67 -16.65 -3.92
C LYS A 3 13.22 -15.84 -2.74
N SER A 4 13.05 -16.33 -1.51
CA SER A 4 13.49 -15.69 -0.26
C SER A 4 14.91 -15.14 -0.34
N ASP A 5 15.87 -15.97 -0.75
CA ASP A 5 17.29 -15.60 -0.75
C ASP A 5 17.60 -14.46 -1.72
N LYS A 6 16.91 -14.44 -2.87
CA LYS A 6 17.06 -13.38 -3.88
C LYS A 6 16.46 -12.06 -3.38
N LEU A 7 15.30 -12.13 -2.73
CA LEU A 7 14.66 -10.96 -2.12
C LEU A 7 15.52 -10.39 -0.98
N ARG A 8 16.02 -11.26 -0.11
CA ARG A 8 16.94 -10.91 0.98
C ARG A 8 18.21 -10.24 0.46
N SER A 9 18.86 -10.84 -0.56
CA SER A 9 20.03 -10.25 -1.19
C SER A 9 19.73 -8.88 -1.82
N TRP A 10 18.54 -8.67 -2.37
CA TRP A 10 18.13 -7.39 -2.93
C TRP A 10 18.07 -6.31 -1.83
N TYR A 11 17.40 -6.59 -0.71
CA TYR A 11 17.36 -5.68 0.44
C TYR A 11 18.76 -5.40 1.01
N HIS A 12 19.62 -6.41 1.16
CA HIS A 12 20.98 -6.19 1.65
C HIS A 12 21.80 -5.29 0.74
N ASN A 13 21.64 -5.39 -0.59
CA ASN A 13 22.33 -4.50 -1.51
C ASN A 13 21.82 -3.06 -1.42
N LEU A 14 20.49 -2.88 -1.28
CA LEU A 14 19.88 -1.57 -1.02
C LEU A 14 20.44 -0.95 0.28
N ILE A 15 20.50 -1.73 1.36
CA ILE A 15 20.96 -1.25 2.67
C ILE A 15 22.47 -0.96 2.65
N LYS A 16 23.28 -1.78 1.98
CA LYS A 16 24.73 -1.51 1.81
C LYS A 16 24.95 -0.16 1.13
N LYS A 17 24.12 0.20 0.15
CA LYS A 17 24.15 1.53 -0.48
C LYS A 17 23.77 2.62 0.52
N ALA A 18 22.67 2.46 1.26
CA ALA A 18 22.24 3.43 2.27
C ALA A 18 23.27 3.66 3.40
N VAL A 19 23.99 2.62 3.83
CA VAL A 19 25.10 2.73 4.79
C VAL A 19 26.28 3.49 4.20
N LYS A 20 26.62 3.23 2.93
CA LYS A 20 27.70 3.96 2.23
C LYS A 20 27.37 5.45 2.07
N GLU A 21 26.10 5.78 1.87
CA GLU A 21 25.59 7.15 1.73
C GLU A 21 25.35 7.85 3.08
N GLY A 22 25.57 7.17 4.20
CA GLY A 22 25.40 7.75 5.55
C GLY A 22 23.94 7.91 6.00
N ILE A 23 22.97 7.37 5.26
CA ILE A 23 21.54 7.38 5.62
C ILE A 23 21.26 6.38 6.74
N VAL A 24 21.90 5.22 6.69
CA VAL A 24 21.80 4.17 7.71
C VAL A 24 23.13 4.08 8.46
N VAL A 25 23.08 4.19 9.78
CA VAL A 25 24.26 4.10 10.65
C VAL A 25 24.78 2.66 10.71
N GLU A 26 23.88 1.72 10.97
CA GLU A 26 24.20 0.31 11.14
C GLU A 26 23.02 -0.56 10.72
N ARG A 27 23.34 -1.72 10.15
CA ARG A 27 22.39 -2.79 9.85
C ARG A 27 22.56 -3.90 10.87
N ASN A 28 21.47 -4.26 11.53
CA ASN A 28 21.38 -5.33 12.52
C ASN A 28 20.20 -6.26 12.20
N THR A 29 20.03 -7.31 13.00
CA THR A 29 18.84 -8.15 13.02
C THR A 29 18.09 -8.01 14.33
N LEU A 30 16.89 -8.60 14.39
CA LEU A 30 16.14 -8.69 15.65
C LEU A 30 16.92 -9.49 16.71
N SER A 31 17.74 -10.48 16.29
CA SER A 31 18.60 -11.24 17.21
C SER A 31 19.73 -10.43 17.79
N ASP A 32 20.36 -9.54 17.01
CA ASP A 32 21.46 -8.69 17.48
C ASP A 32 21.06 -7.85 18.71
N PHE A 33 19.80 -7.41 18.75
CA PHE A 33 19.28 -6.56 19.82
C PHE A 33 18.65 -7.36 20.97
N PHE A 34 17.71 -8.25 20.66
CA PHE A 34 16.76 -8.73 21.66
C PHE A 34 16.94 -10.22 22.01
N LEU A 35 17.23 -11.05 21.01
CA LEU A 35 17.22 -12.51 21.18
C LEU A 35 18.57 -13.05 21.65
N GLN A 36 19.68 -12.55 21.10
CA GLN A 36 21.04 -13.01 21.38
C GLN A 36 22.03 -11.84 21.37
N PRO A 37 21.88 -10.85 22.26
CA PRO A 37 22.79 -9.71 22.28
C PRO A 37 24.21 -10.18 22.60
N LYS A 38 25.19 -9.49 21.99
CA LYS A 38 26.62 -9.75 22.23
C LYS A 38 26.95 -9.56 23.72
N ASN A 39 28.00 -10.24 24.19
CA ASN A 39 28.43 -10.24 25.60
C ASN A 39 28.68 -8.85 26.22
N GLU A 40 28.90 -7.82 25.39
CA GLU A 40 29.12 -6.44 25.83
C GLU A 40 27.82 -5.70 26.15
N CYS A 41 26.67 -6.23 25.75
CA CYS A 41 25.37 -5.65 26.05
C CYS A 41 24.98 -5.90 27.51
N LYS A 42 24.64 -4.83 28.22
CA LYS A 42 24.22 -4.84 29.63
C LYS A 42 22.69 -4.68 29.79
N ALA A 43 21.96 -4.56 28.69
CA ALA A 43 20.52 -4.37 28.72
C ALA A 43 19.75 -5.68 28.99
N ASN A 44 18.75 -5.59 29.86
CA ASN A 44 17.76 -6.65 30.06
C ASN A 44 16.62 -6.45 29.09
N PHE A 45 16.58 -7.25 28.02
CA PHE A 45 15.47 -7.20 27.05
C PHE A 45 14.35 -8.12 27.48
N SER A 46 13.17 -7.51 27.65
CA SER A 46 11.89 -8.20 27.72
C SER A 46 11.29 -8.36 26.33
N ALA A 47 10.39 -9.33 26.17
CA ALA A 47 9.58 -9.46 24.99
C ALA A 47 8.80 -8.16 24.68
N ALA A 48 8.43 -7.40 25.73
CA ALA A 48 7.75 -6.11 25.60
C ALA A 48 8.62 -5.00 24.98
N CYS A 49 9.93 -5.20 24.84
CA CYS A 49 10.82 -4.26 24.17
C CYS A 49 10.96 -4.53 22.67
N LEU A 50 10.43 -5.64 22.14
CA LEU A 50 10.44 -5.90 20.70
C LEU A 50 9.47 -4.94 20.00
N PRO A 51 9.85 -4.37 18.83
CA PRO A 51 8.93 -3.55 18.04
C PRO A 51 7.67 -4.33 17.64
N TYR A 52 6.50 -3.84 18.04
CA TYR A 52 5.23 -4.47 17.70
C TYR A 52 4.64 -3.84 16.44
N CYS A 53 4.76 -4.53 15.31
CA CYS A 53 4.17 -4.11 14.04
C CYS A 53 2.98 -4.99 13.69
N GLU A 54 1.90 -4.38 13.18
CA GLU A 54 0.71 -5.12 12.77
C GLU A 54 1.07 -6.12 11.66
N ASN A 55 0.56 -7.35 11.78
CA ASN A 55 0.79 -8.45 10.83
C ASN A 55 2.26 -8.89 10.67
N ASP A 56 3.16 -8.51 11.58
CA ASP A 56 4.52 -9.04 11.63
C ASP A 56 4.54 -10.49 12.15
N PHE A 57 5.63 -11.20 11.88
CA PHE A 57 5.75 -12.63 12.20
C PHE A 57 5.86 -12.90 13.71
N TRP A 58 6.67 -12.12 14.43
CA TRP A 58 7.04 -12.46 15.80
C TRP A 58 5.89 -12.33 16.82
N PRO A 59 4.96 -11.36 16.73
CA PRO A 59 3.83 -11.28 17.67
C PRO A 59 2.96 -12.53 17.63
N GLY A 60 2.59 -12.99 16.43
CA GLY A 60 1.79 -14.22 16.27
C GLY A 60 2.54 -15.48 16.70
N GLU A 61 3.87 -15.54 16.55
CA GLU A 61 4.65 -16.66 17.10
C GLU A 61 4.74 -16.59 18.63
N ALA A 62 4.82 -15.39 19.21
CA ALA A 62 4.82 -15.20 20.66
C ALA A 62 3.49 -15.66 21.29
N GLU A 63 2.35 -15.29 20.70
CA GLU A 63 1.02 -15.74 21.12
C GLU A 63 0.90 -17.27 21.09
N ARG A 64 1.30 -17.91 19.98
CA ARG A 64 1.32 -19.38 19.85
C ARG A 64 2.20 -20.06 20.90
N LEU A 65 3.31 -19.44 21.30
CA LEU A 65 4.20 -19.96 22.33
C LEU A 65 3.58 -19.84 23.73
N LEU A 66 2.88 -18.74 24.01
CA LEU A 66 2.19 -18.51 25.27
C LEU A 66 0.99 -19.47 25.45
N GLU A 67 0.19 -19.69 24.41
CA GLU A 67 -0.94 -20.64 24.44
C GLU A 67 -0.49 -22.10 24.69
N LYS A 68 0.61 -22.51 24.07
CA LYS A 68 1.16 -23.87 24.26
C LYS A 68 1.65 -24.10 25.68
N ASP A 69 2.20 -23.08 26.33
CA ASP A 69 2.65 -23.15 27.72
C ASP A 69 1.45 -23.26 28.67
N ASP A 70 0.35 -22.57 28.37
CA ASP A 70 -0.89 -22.66 29.15
C ASP A 70 -1.60 -24.02 29.01
N ASN A 71 -1.52 -24.66 27.85
CA ASN A 71 -2.10 -25.99 27.63
C ASN A 71 -1.23 -27.14 28.21
N THR A 72 0.05 -26.90 28.50
CA THR A 72 0.96 -27.91 29.07
C THR A 72 1.16 -27.77 30.59
N LYS A 73 0.15 -27.25 31.30
CA LYS A 73 0.13 -27.02 32.75
C LYS A 73 0.52 -28.23 33.64
N GLN A 74 0.63 -29.45 33.10
CA GLN A 74 1.06 -30.67 33.81
C GLN A 74 2.58 -31.01 33.74
N LYS A 75 3.45 -30.28 33.00
CA LYS A 75 4.92 -30.57 32.94
C LYS A 75 5.83 -29.59 33.72
N LYS A 76 5.27 -28.88 34.70
CA LYS A 76 5.83 -27.65 35.30
C LYS A 76 7.16 -27.72 36.10
N LYS A 77 7.74 -28.88 36.45
CA LYS A 77 9.02 -28.91 37.21
C LYS A 77 10.27 -28.89 36.32
N ALA A 78 10.27 -29.61 35.19
CA ALA A 78 11.46 -29.73 34.33
C ALA A 78 11.72 -28.46 33.50
N GLN A 79 10.65 -27.79 33.04
CA GLN A 79 10.76 -26.54 32.29
C GLN A 79 11.29 -25.41 33.17
N VAL A 80 10.79 -25.25 34.41
CA VAL A 80 11.31 -24.24 35.37
C VAL A 80 12.80 -24.43 35.67
N GLY A 81 13.27 -25.68 35.78
CA GLY A 81 14.71 -25.95 35.91
C GLY A 81 15.53 -25.60 34.66
N ARG A 82 14.96 -25.68 33.45
CA ARG A 82 15.60 -25.16 32.22
C ARG A 82 15.55 -23.63 32.19
N LEU A 83 14.44 -23.03 32.60
CA LEU A 83 14.23 -21.58 32.66
C LEU A 83 15.26 -20.87 33.53
N LEU A 84 15.44 -21.37 34.76
CA LEU A 84 16.46 -20.83 35.66
C LEU A 84 17.87 -21.01 35.08
N ARG A 85 18.15 -22.13 34.38
CA ARG A 85 19.46 -22.35 33.74
C ARG A 85 19.70 -21.38 32.58
N VAL A 86 18.68 -21.05 31.80
CA VAL A 86 18.77 -20.06 30.71
C VAL A 86 18.95 -18.66 31.29
N ALA A 87 18.12 -18.26 32.27
CA ALA A 87 18.24 -16.94 32.93
C ALA A 87 19.61 -16.75 33.59
N LYS A 88 20.11 -17.79 34.29
CA LYS A 88 21.45 -17.76 34.91
C LYS A 88 22.60 -17.64 33.91
N ARG A 89 22.45 -18.11 32.66
CA ARG A 89 23.52 -18.00 31.64
C ARG A 89 23.71 -16.57 31.14
N TYR A 90 22.68 -15.73 31.19
CA TYR A 90 22.71 -14.39 30.59
C TYR A 90 22.68 -13.26 31.62
N ASP A 91 22.83 -13.56 32.92
CA ASP A 91 22.71 -12.60 34.04
C ASP A 91 21.47 -11.70 33.94
N ARG A 92 20.39 -12.21 33.34
CA ARG A 92 19.17 -11.45 33.13
C ARG A 92 18.35 -11.44 34.41
N LYS A 93 18.27 -10.28 35.05
CA LYS A 93 17.28 -9.99 36.11
C LYS A 93 15.94 -9.70 35.41
N GLY A 94 14.96 -10.58 35.53
CA GLY A 94 13.66 -10.40 34.89
C GLY A 94 12.68 -11.52 35.19
N ASN A 95 11.45 -11.37 34.69
CA ASN A 95 10.41 -12.39 34.82
C ASN A 95 10.86 -13.66 34.06
N PRO A 96 10.93 -14.84 34.72
CA PRO A 96 11.41 -16.06 34.08
C PRO A 96 10.57 -16.49 32.88
N LYS A 97 9.26 -16.17 32.85
CA LYS A 97 8.39 -16.46 31.69
C LYS A 97 8.76 -15.62 30.47
N ASP A 98 9.07 -14.35 30.70
CA ASP A 98 9.47 -13.42 29.65
C ASP A 98 10.84 -13.80 29.05
N ILE A 99 11.82 -14.13 29.91
CA ILE A 99 13.12 -14.64 29.48
C ILE A 99 12.96 -15.92 28.63
N PHE A 100 12.02 -16.80 29.00
CA PHE A 100 11.73 -17.98 28.20
C PHE A 100 11.20 -17.66 26.83
N LEU A 101 10.23 -16.74 26.77
CA LEU A 101 9.55 -16.37 25.55
C LEU A 101 10.56 -15.81 24.57
N VAL A 102 11.39 -14.86 25.01
CA VAL A 102 12.47 -14.29 24.20
C VAL A 102 13.45 -15.37 23.71
N HIS A 103 13.86 -16.29 24.58
CA HIS A 103 14.74 -17.40 24.19
C HIS A 103 14.07 -18.32 23.16
N LYS A 104 12.79 -18.66 23.34
CA LYS A 104 12.03 -19.52 22.43
C LYS A 104 11.81 -18.85 21.08
N LEU A 105 11.50 -17.55 21.06
CA LEU A 105 11.44 -16.75 19.85
C LEU A 105 12.80 -16.77 19.13
N GLY A 106 13.89 -16.56 19.86
CA GLY A 106 15.24 -16.65 19.32
C GLY A 106 15.59 -18.02 18.71
N GLU A 107 15.14 -19.12 19.32
CA GLU A 107 15.29 -20.45 18.74
C GLU A 107 14.48 -20.62 17.44
N ARG A 108 13.26 -20.09 17.39
CA ARG A 108 12.36 -20.17 16.23
C ARG A 108 12.88 -19.36 15.05
N MET A 109 13.41 -18.18 15.31
CA MET A 109 13.85 -17.23 14.29
C MET A 109 15.28 -17.48 13.82
N ARG A 110 16.06 -18.35 14.49
CA ARG A 110 17.48 -18.60 14.21
C ARG A 110 17.81 -18.85 12.73
N ASN A 111 16.99 -19.62 12.02
CA ASN A 111 17.24 -19.98 10.62
C ASN A 111 16.79 -18.91 9.61
N MET A 112 16.11 -17.88 10.09
CA MET A 112 15.53 -16.78 9.30
C MET A 112 15.91 -15.42 9.89
N ASP A 113 16.97 -15.34 10.70
CA ASP A 113 17.37 -14.12 11.40
C ASP A 113 17.62 -12.95 10.43
N GLU A 114 18.24 -13.25 9.30
CA GLU A 114 18.53 -12.28 8.25
C GLU A 114 17.28 -11.77 7.50
N ASP A 115 16.10 -12.39 7.70
CA ASP A 115 14.82 -11.88 7.20
C ASP A 115 14.26 -10.75 8.09
N PHE A 116 14.70 -10.67 9.35
CA PHE A 116 14.28 -9.65 10.31
C PHE A 116 15.30 -8.52 10.36
N ILE A 117 15.19 -7.60 9.40
CA ILE A 117 16.14 -6.50 9.23
C ILE A 117 15.80 -5.37 10.19
N MET A 118 16.74 -5.01 11.06
CA MET A 118 16.67 -3.84 11.95
C MET A 118 17.66 -2.78 11.47
N LEU A 119 17.16 -1.62 11.03
CA LEU A 119 18.00 -0.52 10.55
C LEU A 119 18.12 0.56 11.61
N CYS A 120 19.35 0.90 11.96
CA CYS A 120 19.63 1.98 12.89
C CYS A 120 19.84 3.26 12.09
N LEU A 121 18.89 4.20 12.21
CA LEU A 121 19.01 5.54 11.62
C LEU A 121 19.77 6.50 12.54
N GLN A 122 19.86 6.17 13.83
CA GLN A 122 20.59 6.93 14.84
C GLN A 122 21.65 6.05 15.49
N GLN A 123 22.64 6.70 16.12
CA GLN A 123 23.66 6.00 16.89
C GLN A 123 23.04 5.33 18.13
N LEU A 124 23.41 4.08 18.39
CA LEU A 124 22.94 3.33 19.55
C LEU A 124 24.06 3.11 20.54
N CYS A 125 23.74 3.22 21.83
CA CYS A 125 24.65 2.81 22.89
C CYS A 125 24.84 1.29 22.85
N LYS A 126 26.05 0.77 22.68
CA LYS A 126 26.31 -0.68 22.63
C LYS A 126 26.10 -1.42 23.95
N HIS A 127 26.07 -0.72 25.09
CA HIS A 127 25.74 -1.33 26.37
C HIS A 127 24.22 -1.43 26.61
N CYS A 128 23.47 -0.34 26.46
CA CYS A 128 22.04 -0.33 26.78
C CYS A 128 21.11 -0.48 25.55
N HIS A 129 21.65 -0.45 24.34
CA HIS A 129 20.94 -0.43 23.04
C HIS A 129 19.89 0.67 22.90
N GLN A 130 19.95 1.73 23.72
CA GLN A 130 19.11 2.91 23.55
C GLN A 130 19.73 3.88 22.54
N PRO A 131 18.90 4.58 21.74
CA PRO A 131 19.37 5.58 20.79
C PRO A 131 19.95 6.79 21.54
N ILE A 132 21.11 7.24 21.08
CA ILE A 132 21.77 8.44 21.59
C ILE A 132 21.26 9.61 20.75
N VAL A 133 20.14 10.20 21.19
CA VAL A 133 19.43 11.26 20.44
C VAL A 133 19.70 12.67 20.97
N SER A 134 20.47 12.81 22.07
CA SER A 134 20.85 14.10 22.64
C SER A 134 22.07 13.96 23.57
N GLY A 135 22.76 15.07 23.81
CA GLY A 135 23.85 15.15 24.79
C GLY A 135 25.19 14.61 24.25
N LYS A 136 25.91 13.82 25.06
CA LYS A 136 27.25 13.31 24.72
C LYS A 136 27.21 11.83 24.30
N SER A 137 27.69 11.55 23.09
CA SER A 137 28.04 10.21 22.62
C SER A 137 29.52 9.95 22.87
N TRP A 138 29.88 8.83 23.48
CA TRP A 138 31.26 8.40 23.69
C TRP A 138 31.64 7.34 22.66
N VAL A 139 32.54 7.67 21.74
CA VAL A 139 32.93 6.80 20.63
C VAL A 139 34.25 6.12 20.94
N CYS A 140 34.31 4.81 20.73
CA CYS A 140 35.57 4.08 20.81
C CYS A 140 36.53 4.55 19.70
N THR A 141 37.76 4.88 20.06
CA THR A 141 38.77 5.34 19.09
C THR A 141 39.34 4.20 18.23
N SER A 142 39.07 2.95 18.59
CA SER A 142 39.64 1.75 17.95
C SER A 142 38.60 0.88 17.24
N CYS A 143 37.35 0.86 17.74
CA CYS A 143 36.27 0.05 17.18
C CYS A 143 35.31 0.90 16.35
N LYS A 144 35.04 0.45 15.12
CA LYS A 144 34.05 1.08 14.25
C LYS A 144 32.64 0.95 14.84
N ASN A 145 31.88 2.04 14.81
CA ASN A 145 30.47 2.11 15.26
C ASN A 145 30.24 1.63 16.70
N PHE A 146 31.22 1.79 17.58
CA PHE A 146 31.05 1.51 19.00
C PHE A 146 30.83 2.81 19.78
N HIS A 147 29.59 3.04 20.19
CA HIS A 147 29.16 4.24 20.90
C HIS A 147 28.60 3.87 22.26
N LEU A 148 28.85 4.69 23.26
CA LEU A 148 28.24 4.61 24.59
C LEU A 148 27.53 5.92 24.92
N CYS A 149 26.36 5.85 25.55
CA CYS A 149 25.74 7.03 26.14
C CYS A 149 26.52 7.47 27.40
N ALA A 150 26.30 8.70 27.86
CA ALA A 150 26.99 9.25 29.02
C ALA A 150 26.93 8.35 30.27
N LYS A 151 25.74 7.78 30.57
CA LYS A 151 25.55 6.88 31.70
C LYS A 151 26.37 5.58 31.57
N CYS A 152 26.27 4.91 30.42
CA CYS A 152 26.97 3.65 30.21
C CYS A 152 28.50 3.84 30.12
N HIS A 153 28.96 4.99 29.63
CA HIS A 153 30.39 5.33 29.68
C HIS A 153 30.88 5.55 31.12
N ALA A 154 30.11 6.24 31.97
CA ALA A 154 30.47 6.39 33.39
C ALA A 154 30.53 5.03 34.12
N GLU A 155 29.57 4.14 33.85
CA GLU A 155 29.59 2.76 34.35
C GLU A 155 30.81 1.97 33.84
N GLU A 156 31.19 2.18 32.58
CA GLU A 156 32.35 1.54 31.95
C GLU A 156 33.67 1.99 32.58
N GLN A 157 33.80 3.29 32.90
CA GLN A 157 34.97 3.81 33.61
C GLN A 157 35.09 3.24 35.04
N ASN A 158 33.98 3.00 35.72
CA ASN A 158 33.98 2.39 37.06
C ASN A 158 34.16 0.86 37.04
N THR A 159 34.04 0.23 35.88
CA THR A 159 34.20 -1.22 35.71
C THR A 159 35.68 -1.61 35.73
N ALA A 160 36.03 -2.75 36.33
CA ALA A 160 37.40 -3.25 36.34
C ALA A 160 37.93 -3.47 34.91
N GLN A 161 39.20 -3.13 34.66
CA GLN A 161 39.80 -3.10 33.31
C GLN A 161 39.58 -4.37 32.48
N LYS A 162 39.57 -5.56 33.11
CA LYS A 162 39.33 -6.86 32.45
C LYS A 162 37.92 -7.05 31.86
N TYR A 163 36.96 -6.23 32.28
CA TYR A 163 35.58 -6.26 31.81
C TYR A 163 35.23 -5.03 30.97
N ARG A 164 36.18 -4.11 30.77
CA ARG A 164 35.99 -2.97 29.88
C ARG A 164 36.10 -3.42 28.43
N HIS A 165 35.45 -2.68 27.53
CA HIS A 165 35.49 -2.88 26.10
C HIS A 165 36.95 -2.79 25.58
N PRO A 166 37.40 -3.76 24.77
CA PRO A 166 36.64 -4.88 24.22
C PRO A 166 36.56 -6.09 25.18
N ALA A 167 35.38 -6.70 25.31
CA ALA A 167 35.19 -7.88 26.19
C ALA A 167 35.71 -9.19 25.57
N THR A 168 36.25 -9.15 24.35
CA THR A 168 36.80 -10.34 23.68
C THR A 168 38.25 -10.57 24.10
N ARG A 169 38.53 -11.77 24.62
CA ARG A 169 39.80 -12.26 25.21
C ARG A 169 41.10 -12.04 24.41
N LYS A 170 41.05 -11.53 23.19
CA LYS A 170 42.23 -11.35 22.34
C LYS A 170 42.97 -10.03 22.57
N GLN A 171 42.39 -9.07 23.29
CA GLN A 171 43.03 -7.78 23.56
C GLN A 171 43.03 -7.49 25.07
N ASN A 172 44.23 -7.36 25.65
CA ASN A 172 44.43 -7.18 27.09
C ASN A 172 44.40 -5.71 27.54
N HIS A 173 43.88 -4.80 26.71
CA HIS A 173 43.80 -3.38 27.05
C HIS A 173 42.40 -2.85 26.78
N ALA A 174 41.92 -1.98 27.66
CA ALA A 174 40.68 -1.26 27.45
C ALA A 174 40.89 -0.20 26.36
N HIS A 175 39.94 -0.06 25.45
CA HIS A 175 39.98 0.99 24.44
C HIS A 175 39.63 2.35 25.03
N ALA A 176 40.21 3.42 24.45
CA ALA A 176 39.89 4.79 24.82
C ALA A 176 38.59 5.25 24.13
N PHE A 177 37.91 6.20 24.78
CA PHE A 177 36.68 6.81 24.27
C PHE A 177 36.85 8.31 24.09
N GLN A 178 36.29 8.85 23.01
CA GLN A 178 36.22 10.28 22.74
C GLN A 178 34.78 10.76 22.82
N SER A 179 34.53 11.88 23.49
CA SER A 179 33.20 12.49 23.53
C SER A 179 32.90 13.26 22.25
N MET A 180 31.69 13.10 21.73
CA MET A 180 31.11 13.88 20.64
C MET A 180 29.75 14.42 21.10
N GLU A 181 29.45 15.67 20.76
CA GLU A 181 28.14 16.26 21.02
C GLU A 181 27.14 15.80 19.95
N VAL A 182 25.94 15.43 20.38
CA VAL A 182 24.84 15.00 19.53
C VAL A 182 23.77 16.07 19.57
N GLU A 183 23.45 16.60 18.39
CA GLU A 183 22.35 17.54 18.20
C GLU A 183 21.04 16.87 18.59
N PRO A 184 20.23 17.49 19.48
CA PRO A 184 18.98 16.89 19.92
C PRO A 184 17.99 16.78 18.76
N LEU A 185 17.37 15.61 18.62
CA LEU A 185 16.21 15.49 17.74
C LEU A 185 15.03 16.33 18.29
N PRO A 186 14.20 16.91 17.42
CA PRO A 186 12.94 17.54 17.85
C PRO A 186 12.11 16.58 18.71
N PRO A 187 11.41 17.08 19.75
CA PRO A 187 10.62 16.23 20.65
C PRO A 187 9.46 15.55 19.93
N GLU A 188 8.96 16.15 18.85
CA GLU A 188 7.85 15.66 18.05
C GLU A 188 8.28 15.51 16.60
N THR A 189 7.80 14.45 15.96
CA THR A 189 7.93 14.26 14.51
C THR A 189 6.73 14.93 13.85
N ASP A 190 6.97 16.07 13.20
CA ASP A 190 5.96 16.75 12.39
C ASP A 190 6.02 16.21 10.96
N ASP A 191 4.95 15.54 10.53
CA ASP A 191 4.75 15.16 9.13
C ASP A 191 3.96 16.28 8.46
N GLY A 192 4.64 17.04 7.59
CA GLY A 192 4.04 18.15 6.86
C GLY A 192 3.07 17.71 5.77
N ASP A 193 3.01 16.42 5.44
CA ASP A 193 2.09 15.89 4.45
C ASP A 193 0.68 15.75 5.05
N PRO A 194 -0.37 16.16 4.31
CA PRO A 194 -1.73 16.04 4.79
C PRO A 194 -2.14 14.57 4.87
N THR A 195 -2.96 14.21 5.87
CA THR A 195 -3.60 12.90 5.90
C THR A 195 -4.45 12.70 4.65
N MET A 196 -4.12 11.68 3.87
CA MET A 196 -4.85 11.28 2.67
C MET A 196 -5.68 10.04 2.98
N GLU A 197 -7.00 10.17 2.88
CA GLU A 197 -7.93 9.05 3.03
C GLU A 197 -8.36 8.55 1.65
N SER A 198 -8.40 7.24 1.45
CA SER A 198 -8.91 6.67 0.21
C SER A 198 -9.52 5.30 0.40
N LYS A 199 -10.81 5.19 0.10
CA LYS A 199 -11.57 3.92 0.16
C LYS A 199 -10.96 2.76 -0.66
N TYR A 200 -10.01 3.05 -1.55
CA TYR A 200 -9.32 2.05 -2.36
C TYR A 200 -7.88 1.80 -1.90
N PHE A 201 -7.21 2.75 -1.25
CA PHE A 201 -5.77 2.70 -0.95
C PHE A 201 -5.44 2.64 0.55
N ASP A 202 -6.45 2.65 1.43
CA ASP A 202 -6.25 2.53 2.88
C ASP A 202 -5.61 1.19 3.27
N SER A 203 -5.95 0.10 2.56
CA SER A 203 -5.30 -1.20 2.75
C SER A 203 -5.02 -1.93 1.44
N ARG A 204 -4.04 -2.85 1.49
CA ARG A 204 -3.76 -3.74 0.36
C ARG A 204 -4.96 -4.61 -0.03
N VAL A 205 -5.85 -4.90 0.92
CA VAL A 205 -7.03 -5.76 0.71
C VAL A 205 -8.10 -4.99 -0.05
N ASP A 206 -8.33 -3.73 0.32
CA ASP A 206 -9.29 -2.85 -0.36
C ASP A 206 -8.86 -2.59 -1.80
N PHE A 207 -7.57 -2.33 -2.02
CA PHE A 207 -7.05 -2.13 -3.37
C PHE A 207 -7.17 -3.40 -4.23
N LEU A 208 -6.86 -4.57 -3.64
CA LEU A 208 -6.98 -5.85 -4.35
C LEU A 208 -8.44 -6.14 -4.71
N LYS A 209 -9.37 -5.93 -3.78
CA LYS A 209 -10.81 -6.09 -4.01
C LYS A 209 -11.29 -5.15 -5.11
N HIS A 210 -10.89 -3.88 -5.06
CA HIS A 210 -11.21 -2.91 -6.11
C HIS A 210 -10.71 -3.36 -7.49
N CYS A 211 -9.49 -3.89 -7.58
CA CYS A 211 -8.96 -4.46 -8.81
C CYS A 211 -9.78 -5.66 -9.30
N GLN A 212 -10.18 -6.56 -8.40
CA GLN A 212 -10.98 -7.75 -8.73
C GLN A 212 -12.38 -7.35 -9.25
N ASP A 213 -13.06 -6.46 -8.54
CA ASP A 213 -14.40 -5.98 -8.88
C ASP A 213 -14.43 -5.28 -10.25
N ASN A 214 -13.34 -4.58 -10.62
CA ASN A 214 -13.23 -3.83 -11.87
C ASN A 214 -12.39 -4.54 -12.94
N GLN A 215 -12.01 -5.80 -12.72
CA GLN A 215 -11.19 -6.61 -13.64
C GLN A 215 -9.87 -5.95 -14.04
N PHE A 216 -9.25 -5.20 -13.13
CA PHE A 216 -7.93 -4.61 -13.34
C PHE A 216 -6.84 -5.67 -13.25
N GLN A 217 -6.01 -5.69 -14.27
CA GLN A 217 -4.93 -6.67 -14.44
C GLN A 217 -3.61 -5.96 -14.72
N PHE A 218 -2.52 -6.53 -14.20
CA PHE A 218 -1.15 -6.02 -14.31
C PHE A 218 -0.18 -7.07 -14.87
N ASP A 219 -0.73 -8.09 -15.52
CA ASP A 219 -0.02 -9.24 -16.09
C ASP A 219 0.68 -8.93 -17.43
N THR A 220 0.18 -7.94 -18.17
CA THR A 220 0.79 -7.46 -19.41
C THR A 220 0.93 -5.94 -19.40
N LEU A 221 1.90 -5.38 -20.13
CA LEU A 221 2.10 -3.93 -20.21
C LEU A 221 0.84 -3.18 -20.66
N ARG A 222 0.10 -3.72 -21.65
CA ARG A 222 -1.14 -3.11 -22.16
C ARG A 222 -2.21 -3.05 -21.08
N ARG A 223 -2.44 -4.17 -20.37
CA ARG A 223 -3.42 -4.24 -19.28
C ARG A 223 -3.01 -3.38 -18.10
N ALA A 224 -1.74 -3.40 -17.71
CA ALA A 224 -1.19 -2.54 -16.66
C ALA A 224 -1.42 -1.05 -16.97
N LYS A 225 -1.12 -0.58 -18.18
CA LYS A 225 -1.39 0.81 -18.60
C LYS A 225 -2.87 1.18 -18.48
N HIS A 226 -3.76 0.31 -18.95
CA HIS A 226 -5.20 0.53 -18.86
C HIS A 226 -5.68 0.56 -17.40
N SER A 227 -5.28 -0.41 -16.59
CA SER A 227 -5.61 -0.49 -15.16
C SER A 227 -5.10 0.76 -14.41
N THR A 228 -3.86 1.18 -14.64
CA THR A 228 -3.29 2.40 -14.06
C THR A 228 -4.06 3.64 -14.49
N MET A 229 -4.42 3.76 -15.77
CA MET A 229 -5.25 4.87 -16.26
C MET A 229 -6.61 4.92 -15.56
N MET A 230 -7.28 3.77 -15.40
CA MET A 230 -8.56 3.69 -14.68
C MET A 230 -8.41 4.04 -13.20
N ILE A 231 -7.34 3.58 -12.54
CA ILE A 231 -7.03 3.94 -11.15
C ILE A 231 -6.85 5.45 -11.00
N LEU A 232 -6.07 6.09 -11.89
CA LEU A 232 -5.88 7.54 -11.89
C LEU A 232 -7.22 8.27 -12.08
N TYR A 233 -8.06 7.78 -12.99
CA TYR A 233 -9.41 8.31 -13.16
C TYR A 233 -10.22 8.23 -11.85
N TYR A 234 -10.23 7.08 -11.17
CA TYR A 234 -10.96 6.93 -9.90
C TYR A 234 -10.41 7.84 -8.81
N LEU A 235 -9.09 7.96 -8.68
CA LEU A 235 -8.43 8.89 -7.76
C LEU A 235 -8.93 10.31 -8.01
N HIS A 236 -8.75 10.85 -9.21
CA HIS A 236 -9.14 12.22 -9.54
C HIS A 236 -10.65 12.48 -9.50
N SER A 237 -11.47 11.46 -9.77
CA SER A 237 -12.94 11.59 -9.73
C SER A 237 -13.53 11.58 -8.32
N SER A 238 -12.75 11.11 -7.33
CA SER A 238 -13.16 10.95 -5.93
C SER A 238 -12.53 11.94 -4.98
N THR A 239 -11.51 12.69 -5.42
CA THR A 239 -10.81 13.70 -4.61
C THR A 239 -11.08 15.11 -5.13
N CYS A 240 -11.07 16.09 -4.22
CA CYS A 240 -11.06 17.49 -4.59
C CYS A 240 -9.71 17.88 -5.22
N SER A 241 -9.70 18.47 -6.41
CA SER A 241 -8.51 18.93 -7.13
C SER A 241 -7.77 20.07 -6.40
N ALA A 242 -8.43 20.81 -5.51
CA ALA A 242 -7.82 21.87 -4.71
C ALA A 242 -7.19 21.40 -3.39
N CYS A 243 -7.93 20.65 -2.56
CA CYS A 243 -7.44 20.22 -1.24
C CYS A 243 -7.01 18.75 -1.15
N HIS A 244 -7.16 17.98 -2.23
CA HIS A 244 -6.85 16.55 -2.34
C HIS A 244 -7.57 15.61 -1.35
N ARG A 245 -8.50 16.13 -0.55
CA ARG A 245 -9.35 15.33 0.33
C ARG A 245 -10.41 14.59 -0.47
N GLY A 246 -10.80 13.40 -0.01
CA GLY A 246 -11.94 12.67 -0.55
C GLY A 246 -13.19 13.54 -0.50
N VAL A 247 -13.98 13.54 -1.58
CA VAL A 247 -15.26 14.24 -1.61
C VAL A 247 -16.37 13.28 -1.26
N ASP A 248 -17.08 13.56 -0.16
CA ASP A 248 -18.20 12.75 0.29
C ASP A 248 -19.33 12.67 -0.74
N GLN A 249 -20.02 11.52 -0.74
CA GLN A 249 -20.82 10.93 -1.83
C GLN A 249 -22.09 11.68 -2.26
N CYS A 250 -22.22 12.97 -1.99
CA CYS A 250 -23.45 13.69 -2.30
C CYS A 250 -23.25 14.81 -3.33
N LEU A 251 -22.33 15.76 -3.16
CA LEU A 251 -22.28 16.93 -4.04
C LEU A 251 -20.83 17.36 -4.34
N VAL A 252 -20.46 17.36 -5.62
CA VAL A 252 -19.16 17.83 -6.13
C VAL A 252 -19.37 18.93 -7.16
N TRP A 253 -18.41 19.83 -7.27
CA TRP A 253 -18.35 20.83 -8.34
C TRP A 253 -17.39 20.34 -9.42
N ARG A 254 -17.88 20.10 -10.64
CA ARG A 254 -17.09 19.54 -11.74
C ARG A 254 -16.98 20.50 -12.90
N CYS A 255 -15.80 20.56 -13.48
CA CYS A 255 -15.65 21.11 -14.82
C CYS A 255 -16.11 20.06 -15.85
N LEU A 256 -16.99 20.47 -16.78
CA LEU A 256 -17.42 19.58 -17.87
C LEU A 256 -16.47 19.61 -19.07
N GLU A 257 -15.53 20.55 -19.10
CA GLU A 257 -14.55 20.71 -20.17
C GLU A 257 -13.22 20.02 -19.81
N CYS A 258 -12.79 20.14 -18.55
CA CYS A 258 -11.58 19.50 -18.02
C CYS A 258 -11.92 18.21 -17.29
N MET A 259 -11.54 17.08 -17.88
CA MET A 259 -11.72 15.76 -17.27
C MET A 259 -10.96 15.65 -15.94
N GLY A 260 -11.67 15.20 -14.89
CA GLY A 260 -11.08 14.95 -13.56
C GLY A 260 -10.97 16.19 -12.66
N CYS A 261 -11.34 17.38 -13.14
CA CYS A 261 -11.42 18.57 -12.32
C CYS A 261 -12.69 18.54 -11.46
N THR A 262 -12.52 18.13 -10.19
CA THR A 262 -13.59 17.91 -9.23
C THR A 262 -13.26 18.72 -7.98
N PHE A 263 -14.19 19.51 -7.44
CA PHE A 263 -13.94 20.36 -6.27
C PHE A 263 -14.99 20.06 -5.20
N CYS A 264 -14.55 19.99 -3.94
CA CYS A 264 -15.47 19.87 -2.82
C CYS A 264 -16.20 21.19 -2.57
N ASP A 265 -17.37 21.11 -1.94
CA ASP A 265 -18.20 22.27 -1.66
C ASP A 265 -17.48 23.31 -0.76
N ARG A 266 -16.61 22.84 0.15
CA ARG A 266 -15.79 23.71 1.00
C ARG A 266 -14.83 24.58 0.17
N CYS A 267 -14.04 23.97 -0.71
CA CYS A 267 -13.11 24.71 -1.57
C CYS A 267 -13.87 25.65 -2.49
N TYR A 268 -14.96 25.17 -3.10
CA TYR A 268 -15.84 25.98 -3.93
C TYR A 268 -16.31 27.26 -3.24
N LYS A 269 -16.76 27.15 -1.98
CA LYS A 269 -17.23 28.29 -1.17
C LYS A 269 -16.10 29.21 -0.70
N GLN A 270 -14.93 28.67 -0.41
CA GLN A 270 -13.81 29.43 0.15
C GLN A 270 -13.10 30.30 -0.89
N ASP A 271 -12.75 29.70 -2.02
CA ASP A 271 -11.92 30.36 -3.03
C ASP A 271 -12.79 30.97 -4.14
N GLY A 272 -13.98 30.43 -4.38
CA GLY A 272 -14.90 30.84 -5.45
C GLY A 272 -14.58 30.18 -6.80
N PRO A 273 -15.56 30.12 -7.73
CA PRO A 273 -15.45 29.33 -8.96
C PRO A 273 -14.28 29.75 -9.87
N ILE A 274 -14.03 31.06 -9.98
CA ILE A 274 -13.05 31.64 -10.91
C ILE A 274 -11.61 31.42 -10.44
N SER A 275 -11.36 31.42 -9.14
CA SER A 275 -10.01 31.22 -8.59
C SER A 275 -9.62 29.73 -8.57
N LEU A 276 -10.60 28.84 -8.43
CA LEU A 276 -10.39 27.39 -8.40
C LEU A 276 -10.12 26.80 -9.77
N HIS A 277 -10.81 27.30 -10.80
CA HIS A 277 -10.72 26.75 -12.14
C HIS A 277 -11.12 27.76 -13.21
N SER A 278 -10.50 27.67 -14.39
CA SER A 278 -10.73 28.60 -15.52
C SER A 278 -12.07 28.42 -16.24
N HIS A 279 -12.68 27.23 -16.15
CA HIS A 279 -13.94 26.90 -16.82
C HIS A 279 -15.11 26.81 -15.83
N GLU A 280 -16.35 26.90 -16.35
CA GLU A 280 -17.57 26.82 -15.56
C GLU A 280 -17.64 25.50 -14.76
N LEU A 281 -17.78 25.62 -13.43
CA LEU A 281 -17.99 24.50 -12.54
C LEU A 281 -19.49 24.26 -12.34
N ARG A 282 -19.94 23.01 -12.54
CA ARG A 282 -21.31 22.59 -12.30
C ARG A 282 -21.40 21.67 -11.11
N GLN A 283 -22.41 21.88 -10.28
CA GLN A 283 -22.71 20.95 -9.21
C GLN A 283 -23.26 19.66 -9.81
N VAL A 284 -22.62 18.53 -9.49
CA VAL A 284 -23.00 17.19 -9.93
C VAL A 284 -23.19 16.33 -8.69
N HIS A 285 -24.30 15.60 -8.64
CA HIS A 285 -24.53 14.63 -7.59
C HIS A 285 -23.73 13.35 -7.90
N THR A 286 -22.83 12.93 -7.02
CA THR A 286 -21.93 11.78 -7.28
C THR A 286 -22.69 10.46 -7.47
N ARG A 287 -23.94 10.36 -6.98
CA ARG A 287 -24.80 9.18 -7.21
C ARG A 287 -25.45 9.13 -8.60
N GLU A 288 -25.54 10.23 -9.33
CA GLU A 288 -26.28 10.25 -10.62
C GLU A 288 -25.47 9.66 -11.79
N THR A 289 -24.18 9.36 -11.61
CA THR A 289 -23.40 8.52 -12.55
C THR A 289 -23.28 7.06 -12.10
N SER A 290 -24.16 6.56 -11.22
CA SER A 290 -24.19 5.16 -10.76
C SER A 290 -25.53 4.43 -10.95
N GLN A 291 -26.40 4.87 -11.85
CA GLN A 291 -27.21 3.87 -12.56
C GLN A 291 -26.30 3.24 -13.62
N GLN A 292 -25.55 2.22 -13.23
CA GLN A 292 -24.86 1.35 -14.19
C GLN A 292 -25.95 0.60 -14.95
N HIS A 293 -26.54 1.26 -15.95
CA HIS A 293 -27.35 0.58 -16.94
C HIS A 293 -26.49 -0.50 -17.57
N THR A 294 -26.92 -1.73 -17.39
CA THR A 294 -26.32 -2.89 -18.02
C THR A 294 -26.36 -2.70 -19.53
N GLN A 295 -25.49 -3.41 -20.26
CA GLN A 295 -25.57 -3.40 -21.71
C GLN A 295 -26.97 -3.81 -22.20
N GLN A 296 -27.67 -4.67 -21.45
CA GLN A 296 -29.03 -5.10 -21.77
C GLN A 296 -30.04 -3.96 -21.67
N ASP A 297 -29.95 -3.11 -20.64
CA ASP A 297 -30.82 -1.93 -20.49
C ASP A 297 -30.74 -1.01 -21.72
N TYR A 298 -29.54 -0.86 -22.30
CA TYR A 298 -29.35 -0.10 -23.53
C TYR A 298 -29.94 -0.80 -24.75
N VAL A 299 -29.82 -2.13 -24.86
CA VAL A 299 -30.40 -2.91 -25.97
C VAL A 299 -31.93 -2.83 -25.94
N ASP A 300 -32.53 -3.03 -24.77
CA ASP A 300 -33.99 -2.96 -24.55
C ASP A 300 -34.52 -1.53 -24.83
N GLY A 301 -33.70 -0.51 -24.53
CA GLY A 301 -34.01 0.89 -24.81
C GLY A 301 -33.94 1.30 -26.28
N LEU A 302 -33.35 0.51 -27.20
CA LEU A 302 -33.09 0.91 -28.59
C LEU A 302 -34.38 1.21 -29.36
N VAL A 303 -35.36 0.30 -29.29
CA VAL A 303 -36.65 0.45 -29.98
C VAL A 303 -37.38 1.69 -29.45
N HIS A 304 -37.37 1.86 -28.14
CA HIS A 304 -37.95 3.03 -27.49
C HIS A 304 -37.28 4.33 -27.94
N ALA A 305 -35.95 4.43 -27.84
CA ALA A 305 -35.20 5.63 -28.20
C ALA A 305 -35.36 6.00 -29.69
N SER A 306 -35.61 5.01 -30.54
CA SER A 306 -35.83 5.22 -31.98
C SER A 306 -37.21 5.84 -32.26
N ARG A 307 -38.23 5.49 -31.46
CA ARG A 307 -39.61 5.99 -31.58
C ARG A 307 -39.91 7.23 -30.70
N CYS A 308 -39.11 7.50 -29.68
CA CYS A 308 -39.36 8.59 -28.74
C CYS A 308 -39.22 9.97 -29.40
N CYS A 309 -40.25 10.81 -29.30
CA CYS A 309 -40.27 12.17 -29.85
C CYS A 309 -39.79 13.23 -28.85
N ASP A 310 -39.89 12.96 -27.54
CA ASP A 310 -39.49 13.89 -26.48
C ASP A 310 -38.50 13.23 -25.51
N PRO A 311 -37.21 13.15 -25.89
CA PRO A 311 -36.19 12.50 -25.06
C PRO A 311 -35.84 13.28 -23.79
N ARG A 312 -36.24 14.55 -23.66
CA ARG A 312 -35.93 15.37 -22.47
C ARG A 312 -36.92 15.12 -21.35
N ASN A 313 -38.19 14.86 -21.68
CA ASN A 313 -39.24 14.52 -20.72
C ASN A 313 -39.58 13.02 -20.71
N CYS A 314 -38.69 12.19 -21.25
CA CYS A 314 -38.90 10.76 -21.37
C CYS A 314 -38.68 10.05 -20.03
N ALA A 315 -39.58 9.13 -19.67
CA ALA A 315 -39.44 8.27 -18.50
C ALA A 315 -38.31 7.22 -18.61
N SER A 316 -37.83 6.93 -19.83
CA SER A 316 -36.75 5.97 -20.03
C SER A 316 -35.39 6.59 -19.67
N PRO A 317 -34.64 6.00 -18.72
CA PRO A 317 -33.40 6.60 -18.22
C PRO A 317 -32.26 6.57 -19.25
N VAL A 318 -32.33 5.66 -20.23
CA VAL A 318 -31.32 5.50 -21.30
C VAL A 318 -31.67 6.25 -22.59
N CYS A 319 -32.91 6.73 -22.75
CA CYS A 319 -33.40 7.28 -24.03
C CYS A 319 -32.56 8.46 -24.52
N LEU A 320 -32.29 9.45 -23.65
CA LEU A 320 -31.49 10.61 -24.02
C LEU A 320 -30.06 10.22 -24.45
N THR A 321 -29.46 9.24 -23.75
CA THR A 321 -28.13 8.71 -24.06
C THR A 321 -28.10 8.00 -25.41
N LEU A 322 -29.10 7.16 -25.69
CA LEU A 322 -29.25 6.48 -26.97
C LEU A 322 -29.49 7.46 -28.14
N LYS A 323 -30.32 8.49 -27.95
CA LYS A 323 -30.51 9.56 -28.96
C LYS A 323 -29.20 10.26 -29.30
N LYS A 324 -28.37 10.57 -28.29
CA LYS A 324 -27.05 11.17 -28.50
C LYS A 324 -26.12 10.22 -29.28
N LEU A 325 -26.15 8.92 -28.98
CA LEU A 325 -25.40 7.90 -29.73
C LEU A 325 -25.84 7.85 -31.20
N PHE A 326 -27.14 7.83 -31.48
CA PHE A 326 -27.66 7.84 -32.86
C PHE A 326 -27.25 9.10 -33.61
N PHE A 327 -27.41 10.27 -32.99
CA PHE A 327 -27.00 11.56 -33.57
C PHE A 327 -25.50 11.58 -33.86
N HIS A 328 -24.68 11.13 -32.91
CA HIS A 328 -23.25 10.99 -33.11
C HIS A 328 -22.93 10.04 -34.26
N GLY A 329 -23.58 8.88 -34.34
CA GLY A 329 -23.36 7.90 -35.40
C GLY A 329 -23.63 8.44 -36.81
N VAL A 330 -24.60 9.34 -36.95
CA VAL A 330 -24.91 10.02 -38.23
C VAL A 330 -23.85 11.06 -38.59
N GLN A 331 -23.29 11.76 -37.60
CA GLN A 331 -22.32 12.84 -37.82
C GLN A 331 -20.85 12.39 -37.79
N CYS A 332 -20.56 11.19 -37.29
CA CYS A 332 -19.20 10.72 -37.10
C CYS A 332 -18.57 10.31 -38.45
N GLY A 333 -17.58 11.08 -38.90
CA GLY A 333 -16.77 10.73 -40.08
C GLY A 333 -15.68 9.67 -39.81
N THR A 334 -15.45 9.28 -38.56
CA THR A 334 -14.38 8.33 -38.20
C THR A 334 -14.79 6.90 -38.56
N ARG A 335 -14.19 6.35 -39.63
CA ARG A 335 -14.42 4.95 -40.03
C ARG A 335 -13.97 4.00 -38.92
N VAL A 336 -14.91 3.21 -38.40
CA VAL A 336 -14.62 2.10 -37.50
C VAL A 336 -14.00 0.97 -38.34
N ARG A 337 -12.76 0.57 -38.03
CA ARG A 337 -12.07 -0.56 -38.67
C ARG A 337 -11.58 -1.51 -37.56
N ASN A 338 -11.96 -2.78 -37.61
CA ASN A 338 -11.38 -3.85 -36.77
C ASN A 338 -11.14 -3.48 -35.28
N ARG A 339 -12.22 -3.14 -34.55
CA ARG A 339 -12.23 -2.76 -33.12
C ARG A 339 -11.43 -1.48 -32.77
N THR A 340 -10.93 -0.75 -33.75
CA THR A 340 -10.34 0.58 -33.58
C THR A 340 -11.19 1.63 -34.32
N GLY A 341 -11.25 2.83 -33.76
CA GLY A 341 -12.09 3.91 -34.26
C GLY A 341 -12.79 4.67 -33.14
N CYS A 342 -13.85 5.41 -33.48
CA CYS A 342 -14.63 6.15 -32.51
C CYS A 342 -15.27 5.21 -31.48
N THR A 343 -15.02 5.47 -30.19
CA THR A 343 -15.53 4.67 -29.06
C THR A 343 -17.05 4.70 -28.96
N MET A 344 -17.67 5.86 -29.21
CA MET A 344 -19.13 5.98 -29.23
C MET A 344 -19.76 5.17 -30.36
N CYS A 345 -19.18 5.22 -31.56
CA CYS A 345 -19.63 4.39 -32.68
C CYS A 345 -19.44 2.90 -32.38
N LEU A 346 -18.28 2.49 -31.85
CA LEU A 346 -18.03 1.09 -31.46
C LEU A 346 -19.08 0.58 -30.47
N PHE A 347 -19.44 1.38 -29.47
CA PHE A 347 -20.46 1.02 -28.49
C PHE A 347 -21.85 0.95 -29.13
N MET A 348 -22.25 1.97 -29.91
CA MET A 348 -23.51 1.98 -30.65
C MET A 348 -23.65 0.75 -31.56
N TRP A 349 -22.60 0.41 -32.32
CA TRP A 349 -22.60 -0.76 -33.19
C TRP A 349 -22.72 -2.07 -32.42
N LYS A 350 -22.14 -2.17 -31.24
CA LYS A 350 -22.31 -3.34 -30.36
C LYS A 350 -23.77 -3.52 -29.95
N LEU A 351 -24.45 -2.42 -29.59
CA LEU A 351 -25.87 -2.45 -29.20
C LEU A 351 -26.76 -2.84 -30.38
N VAL A 352 -26.56 -2.21 -31.55
CA VAL A 352 -27.30 -2.54 -32.78
C VAL A 352 -27.03 -3.98 -33.22
N LEU A 353 -25.80 -4.49 -33.09
CA LEU A 353 -25.47 -5.89 -33.38
C LEU A 353 -26.22 -6.86 -32.46
N CYS A 354 -26.28 -6.59 -31.16
CA CYS A 354 -27.04 -7.43 -30.23
C CYS A 354 -28.52 -7.43 -30.61
N HIS A 355 -29.11 -6.25 -30.79
CA HIS A 355 -30.50 -6.13 -31.23
C HIS A 355 -30.78 -6.86 -32.56
N SER A 356 -29.90 -6.73 -33.56
CA SER A 356 -30.10 -7.34 -34.88
C SER A 356 -30.13 -8.86 -34.88
N ARG A 357 -29.54 -9.52 -33.87
CA ARG A 357 -29.55 -10.98 -33.72
C ARG A 357 -30.87 -11.51 -33.18
N ASP A 358 -31.53 -10.72 -32.35
CA ASP A 358 -32.75 -11.11 -31.62
C ASP A 358 -34.01 -10.41 -32.18
N CYS A 359 -33.84 -9.55 -33.20
CA CYS A 359 -34.93 -8.80 -33.80
C CYS A 359 -35.59 -9.64 -34.91
N ASP A 360 -36.87 -9.98 -34.73
CA ASP A 360 -37.68 -10.68 -35.74
C ASP A 360 -38.31 -9.74 -36.79
N ASP A 361 -38.30 -8.43 -36.54
CA ASP A 361 -38.83 -7.43 -37.47
C ASP A 361 -37.82 -7.18 -38.61
N ASP A 362 -38.02 -7.82 -39.78
CA ASP A 362 -37.15 -7.65 -40.95
C ASP A 362 -37.49 -6.45 -41.83
N VAL A 363 -38.74 -5.99 -41.79
CA VAL A 363 -39.25 -4.95 -42.71
C VAL A 363 -39.24 -3.56 -42.08
N ASP A 364 -39.82 -3.42 -40.88
CA ASP A 364 -40.13 -2.12 -40.27
C ASP A 364 -39.49 -1.92 -38.87
N CYS A 365 -38.31 -2.50 -38.65
CA CYS A 365 -37.58 -2.26 -37.41
C CYS A 365 -37.20 -0.77 -37.29
N PRO A 366 -37.60 -0.07 -36.21
CA PRO A 366 -37.34 1.36 -36.05
C PRO A 366 -35.88 1.67 -35.70
N VAL A 367 -35.10 0.66 -35.28
CA VAL A 367 -33.74 0.85 -34.78
C VAL A 367 -32.79 1.20 -35.94
N PRO A 368 -32.09 2.35 -35.88
CA PRO A 368 -31.18 2.77 -36.93
C PRO A 368 -30.16 1.68 -37.27
N ARG A 369 -29.98 1.43 -38.58
CA ARG A 369 -28.99 0.49 -39.13
C ARG A 369 -29.19 -0.99 -38.72
N CYS A 370 -30.34 -1.36 -38.12
CA CYS A 370 -30.64 -2.77 -37.81
C CYS A 370 -30.60 -3.64 -39.08
N ARG A 371 -31.28 -3.19 -40.15
CA ARG A 371 -31.29 -3.88 -41.46
C ARG A 371 -29.88 -4.05 -42.05
N ASP A 372 -29.07 -2.99 -42.01
CA ASP A 372 -27.70 -3.04 -42.53
C ASP A 372 -26.84 -4.02 -41.72
N MET A 373 -27.06 -4.09 -40.42
CA MET A 373 -26.36 -5.03 -39.55
C MET A 373 -26.80 -6.48 -39.79
N LYS A 374 -28.11 -6.73 -39.99
CA LYS A 374 -28.64 -8.04 -40.40
C LYS A 374 -28.01 -8.49 -41.73
N ALA A 375 -27.94 -7.60 -42.72
CA ALA A 375 -27.29 -7.89 -44.02
C ALA A 375 -25.79 -8.21 -43.85
N TYR A 376 -25.06 -7.42 -43.04
CA TYR A 376 -23.65 -7.68 -42.74
C TYR A 376 -23.42 -9.03 -42.04
N ILE A 377 -24.32 -9.43 -41.13
CA ILE A 377 -24.27 -10.74 -40.47
C ILE A 377 -24.52 -11.87 -41.49
N ALA A 378 -25.51 -11.71 -42.37
CA ALA A 378 -25.81 -12.68 -43.42
C ALA A 378 -24.61 -12.88 -44.37
N GLU A 379 -23.98 -11.80 -44.82
CA GLU A 379 -22.75 -11.85 -45.65
C GLU A 379 -21.55 -12.50 -44.94
N LYS A 380 -21.47 -12.41 -43.61
CA LYS A 380 -20.39 -13.01 -42.81
C LYS A 380 -20.61 -14.50 -42.55
N LEU A 381 -21.87 -14.94 -42.47
CA LEU A 381 -22.25 -16.34 -42.22
C LEU A 381 -22.30 -17.15 -43.52
N VAL A 382 -22.73 -16.53 -44.62
CA VAL A 382 -22.63 -17.08 -45.96
C VAL A 382 -21.26 -16.64 -46.49
N GLY A 383 -20.22 -17.44 -46.21
CA GLY A 383 -18.88 -17.22 -46.79
C GLY A 383 -18.95 -17.01 -48.31
N PRO A 384 -17.94 -16.38 -48.92
CA PRO A 384 -17.99 -16.01 -50.32
C PRO A 384 -18.29 -17.24 -51.18
N VAL A 385 -19.43 -17.23 -51.85
CA VAL A 385 -19.70 -18.12 -52.98
C VAL A 385 -18.69 -17.71 -54.06
N SER A 386 -17.89 -18.69 -54.49
CA SER A 386 -16.86 -18.62 -55.52
C SER A 386 -17.20 -17.76 -56.73
#